data_AF-A0A3D6B088-F1
#
_entry.id   AF-A0A3D6B088-F1
#
_cell.length_a   1.000
_cell.length_b   1.000
_cell.length_c   1.000
_cell.angle_alpha   90.00
_cell.angle_beta   90.00
_cell.angle_gamma   90.00
#
_symmetry.space_group_name_H-M   'P 1'
#
loop_
_entity.id
_entity.type
_entity.pdbx_description
1 polymer ?
#
loop_
_entity_poly.entity_id
_entity_poly.type
_entity_poly.pdbx_seq_one_letter_code
_entity_poly.pdbx_strand_id
1 'polypeptide(L)'
;MIYIALEGEKGITIEPAKVYGMGDCFGNWDADTHPFEIGKTATVTLPNAGALRMYAFSSKHASADWWQMEFNIYDGKIVYRADGGDQEAVNATAGQVVTLDFNAGTGSIK
;
A
#
# COMPACT_ATOMS: atom_id res chain seq x y z
N MET A 1 -2.01 -8.51 -9.03
CA MET A 1 -3.22 -7.80 -8.57
C MET A 1 -4.40 -8.32 -9.37
N ILE A 2 -5.53 -8.52 -8.70
CA ILE A 2 -6.83 -8.76 -9.34
C ILE A 2 -7.72 -7.59 -8.94
N TYR A 3 -8.15 -6.81 -9.93
CA TYR A 3 -9.11 -5.72 -9.73
C TYR A 3 -10.43 -6.08 -10.41
N ILE A 4 -11.55 -5.86 -9.72
CA ILE A 4 -12.88 -6.21 -10.20
C ILE A 4 -13.74 -4.95 -10.14
N ALA A 5 -14.20 -4.48 -11.30
CA ALA A 5 -15.19 -3.41 -11.41
C ALA A 5 -16.57 -4.01 -11.69
N LEU A 6 -17.52 -3.74 -10.80
CA LEU A 6 -18.93 -4.12 -10.96
C LEU A 6 -19.80 -2.95 -11.43
N GLU A 7 -19.29 -1.74 -11.34
CA GLU A 7 -19.91 -0.49 -11.76
C GLU A 7 -19.02 0.25 -12.77
N GLY A 8 -19.59 1.17 -13.56
CA GLY A 8 -18.88 1.80 -14.67
C GLY A 8 -18.52 0.82 -15.79
N GLU A 9 -17.27 0.87 -16.27
CA GLU A 9 -16.72 -0.13 -17.20
C GLU A 9 -16.48 -1.45 -16.44
N LYS A 10 -17.47 -2.34 -16.48
CA LYS A 10 -17.43 -3.63 -15.79
C LYS A 10 -16.31 -4.51 -16.35
N GLY A 11 -15.59 -5.20 -15.46
CA GLY A 11 -14.57 -6.15 -15.89
C GLY A 11 -13.67 -6.66 -14.78
N ILE A 12 -12.83 -7.63 -15.14
CA ILE A 12 -11.77 -8.17 -14.30
C ILE A 12 -10.44 -7.80 -14.94
N THR A 13 -9.55 -7.16 -14.17
CA THR A 13 -8.18 -6.84 -14.58
C THR A 13 -7.21 -7.68 -13.78
N ILE A 14 -6.27 -8.32 -14.48
CA ILE A 14 -5.19 -9.10 -13.87
C ILE A 14 -3.88 -8.50 -14.36
N GLU A 15 -3.05 -8.06 -13.42
CA GLU A 15 -1.78 -7.42 -13.72
C GLU A 15 -0.73 -7.79 -12.66
N PRO A 16 0.58 -7.58 -12.91
CA PRO A 16 1.60 -7.73 -11.89
C PRO A 16 1.23 -6.96 -10.62
N ALA A 17 1.48 -7.54 -9.44
CA ALA A 17 1.20 -6.84 -8.19
C ALA A 17 2.12 -5.60 -8.09
N LYS A 18 1.54 -4.50 -7.62
CA LYS A 18 2.23 -3.24 -7.38
C LYS A 18 1.73 -2.67 -6.07
N VAL A 19 2.67 -2.27 -5.22
CA VAL A 19 2.44 -1.62 -3.93
C VAL A 19 3.40 -0.45 -3.85
N TYR A 20 2.91 0.68 -3.36
CA TYR A 20 3.68 1.91 -3.27
C TYR A 20 3.58 2.52 -1.87
N GLY A 21 4.68 3.17 -1.47
CA GLY A 21 4.73 4.05 -0.32
C GLY A 21 4.26 5.46 -0.65
N MET A 22 3.81 6.20 0.37
CA MET A 22 3.33 7.57 0.25
C MET A 22 3.61 8.36 1.54
N GLY A 23 3.80 9.67 1.43
CA GLY A 23 3.84 10.58 2.57
C GLY A 23 5.18 10.60 3.30
N ASP A 24 5.15 10.91 4.59
CA ASP A 24 6.31 11.32 5.38
C ASP A 24 7.48 10.33 5.33
N CYS A 25 7.20 9.02 5.47
CA CYS A 25 8.23 7.98 5.38
C CYS A 25 8.95 7.95 4.02
N PHE A 26 8.36 8.50 2.96
CA PHE A 26 8.86 8.50 1.59
C PHE A 26 9.21 9.91 1.08
N GLY A 27 8.89 10.96 1.84
CA GLY A 27 9.34 12.33 1.62
C GLY A 27 8.50 13.17 0.65
N ASN A 28 7.44 12.61 0.05
CA ASN A 28 6.51 13.35 -0.80
C ASN A 28 5.14 12.65 -0.87
N TRP A 29 4.19 13.29 -1.55
CA TRP A 29 2.84 12.77 -1.79
C TRP A 29 2.60 12.43 -3.27
N ASP A 30 3.67 12.13 -4.02
CA ASP A 30 3.60 11.82 -5.44
C ASP A 30 3.25 10.34 -5.65
N ALA A 31 2.12 10.06 -6.30
CA ALA A 31 1.70 8.70 -6.61
C ALA A 31 2.69 7.98 -7.54
N ASP A 32 2.83 6.69 -7.29
CA ASP A 32 3.53 5.69 -8.11
C ASP A 32 5.05 5.86 -8.17
N THR A 33 5.62 6.59 -7.21
CA THR A 33 7.04 6.93 -7.17
C THR A 33 7.88 6.06 -6.21
N HIS A 34 7.27 5.42 -5.22
CA HIS A 34 7.97 4.65 -4.17
C HIS A 34 7.59 3.17 -4.15
N PRO A 35 7.98 2.37 -5.16
CA PRO A 35 7.54 0.98 -5.28
C PRO A 35 8.16 0.09 -4.20
N PHE A 36 7.36 -0.86 -3.71
CA PHE A 36 7.87 -2.00 -2.95
C PHE A 36 8.48 -3.02 -3.91
N GLU A 37 9.50 -3.72 -3.44
CA GLU A 37 10.02 -4.91 -4.11
C GLU A 37 9.00 -6.05 -3.95
N ILE A 38 8.59 -6.67 -5.06
CA ILE A 38 7.57 -7.71 -5.07
C ILE A 38 8.21 -9.08 -5.26
N GLY A 39 8.09 -9.95 -4.25
CA GLY A 39 8.48 -11.35 -4.30
C GLY A 39 7.44 -12.25 -3.65
N LYS A 40 7.87 -13.22 -2.83
CA LYS A 40 6.96 -13.99 -1.97
C LYS A 40 6.23 -13.07 -0.96
N THR A 41 6.94 -12.04 -0.51
CA THR A 41 6.45 -10.91 0.28
C THR A 41 6.72 -9.63 -0.49
N ALA A 42 5.99 -8.55 -0.19
CA ALA A 42 6.34 -7.21 -0.65
C ALA A 42 7.19 -6.51 0.42
N THR A 43 8.29 -5.87 0.03
CA THR A 43 9.23 -5.24 0.97
C THR A 43 9.67 -3.86 0.53
N VAL A 44 9.91 -2.97 1.49
CA VAL A 44 10.59 -1.69 1.26
C VAL A 44 11.37 -1.25 2.50
N THR A 45 12.53 -0.64 2.29
CA THR A 45 13.28 0.03 3.37
C THR A 45 12.85 1.50 3.41
N LEU A 46 12.44 1.97 4.58
CA LEU A 46 11.94 3.33 4.74
C LEU A 46 13.09 4.35 4.68
N PRO A 47 13.06 5.33 3.77
CA PRO A 47 14.13 6.33 3.69
C PRO A 47 14.06 7.37 4.81
N ASN A 48 12.87 7.66 5.34
CA ASN A 48 12.64 8.69 6.35
C ASN A 48 11.83 8.16 7.54
N ALA A 49 11.87 8.90 8.65
CA ALA A 49 10.95 8.72 9.77
C ALA A 49 9.65 9.50 9.53
N GLY A 50 8.53 9.00 10.03
CA GLY A 50 7.23 9.66 9.89
C GLY A 50 6.06 8.69 9.98
N ALA A 51 4.88 9.15 9.57
CA ALA A 51 3.71 8.29 9.43
C ALA A 51 3.84 7.44 8.15
N LEU A 52 3.81 6.12 8.31
CA LEU A 52 3.79 5.18 7.20
C LEU A 52 2.43 5.23 6.51
N ARG A 53 2.44 5.44 5.19
CA ARG A 53 1.28 5.21 4.33
C ARG A 53 1.67 4.40 3.12
N MET A 54 0.80 3.50 2.71
CA MET A 54 1.01 2.62 1.58
C MET A 54 -0.31 2.20 0.95
N TYR A 55 -0.24 1.86 -0.32
CA TYR A 55 -1.42 1.50 -1.10
C TYR A 55 -1.07 0.49 -2.18
N ALA A 56 -2.09 -0.27 -2.58
CA ALA A 56 -2.01 -1.15 -3.74
C ALA A 56 -2.35 -0.35 -4.99
N PHE A 57 -1.77 -0.71 -6.13
CA PHE A 57 -2.03 -0.01 -7.38
C PHE A 57 -2.70 -0.91 -8.41
N SER A 58 -3.64 -0.34 -9.16
CA SER A 58 -4.15 -0.92 -10.40
C SER A 58 -4.19 0.10 -11.54
N SER A 59 -3.83 -0.32 -12.76
CA SER A 59 -3.93 0.54 -13.95
C SER A 59 -5.37 0.98 -14.25
N LYS A 60 -6.37 0.21 -13.81
CA LYS A 60 -7.80 0.58 -13.92
C LYS A 60 -8.28 1.53 -12.81
N HIS A 61 -7.49 1.71 -11.77
CA HIS A 61 -7.76 2.66 -10.68
C HIS A 61 -6.88 3.91 -10.76
N ALA A 62 -5.94 3.98 -11.72
CA ALA A 62 -4.97 5.07 -11.84
C ALA A 62 -5.55 6.49 -12.01
N SER A 63 -6.83 6.64 -12.39
CA SER A 63 -7.52 7.95 -12.44
C SER A 63 -8.21 8.34 -11.13
N ALA A 64 -8.23 7.45 -10.15
CA ALA A 64 -8.77 7.68 -8.82
C ALA A 64 -7.63 7.89 -7.82
N ASP A 65 -7.93 8.56 -6.72
CA ASP A 65 -6.91 8.89 -5.73
C ASP A 65 -6.36 7.63 -5.05
N TRP A 66 -5.03 7.58 -4.90
CA TRP A 66 -4.28 6.48 -4.29
C TRP A 66 -4.85 6.00 -2.94
N TRP A 67 -5.43 6.92 -2.15
CA TRP A 67 -5.96 6.61 -0.82
C TRP A 67 -7.15 5.64 -0.84
N GLN A 68 -7.84 5.49 -1.97
CA GLN A 68 -8.94 4.53 -2.11
C GLN A 68 -8.45 3.07 -2.14
N MET A 69 -7.14 2.85 -2.33
CA MET A 69 -6.49 1.54 -2.23
C MET A 69 -5.49 1.49 -1.05
N GLU A 70 -5.62 2.41 -0.09
CA GLU A 70 -4.77 2.51 1.10
C GLU A 70 -5.01 1.35 2.08
N PHE A 71 -3.93 0.91 2.70
CA PHE A 71 -3.93 -0.02 3.81
C PHE A 71 -2.72 0.22 4.71
N ASN A 72 -2.76 -0.32 5.92
CA ASN A 72 -1.62 -0.25 6.84
C ASN A 72 -1.48 -1.54 7.67
N ILE A 73 -0.48 -1.58 8.56
CA ILE A 73 -0.23 -2.70 9.46
C ILE A 73 -0.69 -2.34 10.87
N TYR A 74 -1.62 -3.12 11.42
CA TYR A 74 -2.05 -3.02 12.82
C TYR A 74 -1.99 -4.40 13.46
N ASP A 75 -1.37 -4.52 14.63
CA ASP A 75 -1.20 -5.79 15.35
C ASP A 75 -0.65 -6.93 14.47
N GLY A 76 0.27 -6.59 13.58
CA GLY A 76 0.90 -7.53 12.64
C GLY A 76 0.01 -7.98 11.47
N LYS A 77 -1.16 -7.35 11.27
CA LYS A 77 -2.11 -7.66 10.19
C LYS A 77 -2.20 -6.54 9.18
N ILE A 78 -2.42 -6.90 7.92
CA ILE A 78 -2.76 -5.94 6.87
C ILE A 78 -4.22 -5.53 7.05
N VAL A 79 -4.49 -4.24 7.20
CA VAL A 79 -5.84 -3.69 7.36
C VAL A 79 -6.08 -2.63 6.29
N TYR A 80 -7.08 -2.89 5.44
CA TYR A 80 -7.48 -2.01 4.34
C TYR A 80 -8.36 -0.86 4.84
N ARG A 81 -8.15 0.34 4.29
CA ARG A 81 -8.99 1.51 4.58
C ARG A 81 -10.44 1.30 4.12
N ALA A 82 -10.63 0.69 2.95
CA ALA A 82 -11.93 0.53 2.29
C ALA A 82 -12.67 1.87 2.19
N ASP A 83 -13.98 1.90 2.48
CA ASP A 83 -14.80 3.12 2.49
C ASP A 83 -14.64 3.95 3.79
N GLY A 84 -13.64 3.62 4.60
CA GLY A 84 -13.36 4.28 5.87
C GLY A 84 -12.68 5.66 5.73
N GLY A 85 -12.68 6.38 6.85
CA GLY A 85 -11.88 7.59 7.00
C GLY A 85 -10.37 7.31 7.09
N ASP A 86 -9.61 8.34 7.41
CA ASP A 86 -8.17 8.20 7.65
C ASP A 86 -7.90 7.17 8.76
N GLN A 87 -7.00 6.23 8.47
CA GLN A 87 -6.61 5.21 9.44
C GLN A 87 -5.70 5.81 10.53
N GLU A 88 -5.64 5.19 11.71
CA GLU A 88 -4.74 5.63 12.78
C GLU A 88 -3.28 5.63 12.32
N ALA A 89 -2.51 6.66 12.70
CA ALA A 89 -1.14 6.83 12.23
C ALA A 89 -0.21 5.72 12.76
N VAL A 90 0.49 5.06 11.84
CA VAL A 90 1.56 4.09 12.15
C VAL A 90 2.90 4.79 11.96
N ASN A 91 3.52 5.22 13.06
CA ASN A 91 4.82 5.90 12.99
C ASN A 91 5.95 4.89 12.85
N ALA A 92 6.89 5.18 11.94
CA ALA A 92 8.08 4.38 11.71
C ALA A 92 9.32 5.27 11.58
N THR A 93 10.49 4.67 11.72
CA THR A 93 11.78 5.35 11.63
C THR A 93 12.52 4.97 10.35
N ALA A 94 13.38 5.88 9.88
CA ALA A 94 14.26 5.61 8.74
C ALA A 94 15.09 4.34 8.96
N GLY A 95 15.29 3.57 7.89
CA GLY A 95 16.04 2.31 7.89
C GLY A 95 15.23 1.08 8.28
N GLN A 96 14.02 1.23 8.85
CA GLN A 96 13.15 0.07 9.10
C GLN A 96 12.66 -0.55 7.79
N VAL A 97 12.47 -1.86 7.80
CA VAL A 97 11.96 -2.62 6.66
C VAL A 97 10.50 -2.95 6.91
N VAL A 98 9.64 -2.49 6.01
CA VAL A 98 8.25 -2.95 5.93
C VAL A 98 8.23 -4.25 5.13
N THR A 99 7.56 -5.27 5.66
CA THR A 99 7.35 -6.55 4.98
C THR A 99 5.86 -6.90 5.01
N LEU A 100 5.30 -7.27 3.86
CA LEU A 100 3.89 -7.62 3.69
C LEU A 100 3.78 -9.02 3.09
N ASP A 101 3.01 -9.90 3.75
CA ASP A 101 2.61 -11.20 3.22
C ASP A 101 1.11 -11.17 2.94
N PHE A 102 0.74 -10.93 1.68
CA PHE A 102 -0.65 -10.88 1.26
C PHE A 102 -1.36 -12.25 1.28
N ASN A 103 -0.61 -13.37 1.25
CA ASN A 103 -1.20 -14.69 1.37
C ASN A 103 -1.57 -15.00 2.83
N ALA A 104 -0.72 -14.56 3.77
CA ALA A 104 -0.98 -14.70 5.20
C ALA A 104 -1.87 -13.58 5.77
N GLY A 105 -2.02 -12.45 5.06
CA GLY A 105 -2.72 -11.26 5.53
C GLY A 105 -1.96 -10.53 6.66
N THR A 106 -0.63 -10.66 6.70
CA THR A 106 0.20 -10.14 7.78
C THR A 106 1.23 -9.14 7.29
N GLY A 107 1.73 -8.31 8.21
CA GLY A 107 2.83 -7.41 7.92
C GLY A 107 3.66 -7.10 9.16
N SER A 108 4.86 -6.60 8.94
CA SER A 108 5.75 -6.16 10.02
C SER A 108 6.58 -4.95 9.61
N ILE A 109 6.96 -4.15 10.61
CA ILE A 109 7.87 -3.01 10.49
C ILE A 109 9.00 -3.29 11.48
N LYS A 110 10.23 -3.49 10.98
CA LYS A 110 11.38 -3.87 11.81
C LYS A 110 12.58 -3.00 11.51
#